data_AF-A0A3B9SUE3-F1
#
_entry.id   AF-A0A3B9SUE3-F1
#
_cell.length_a   1.000
_cell.length_b   1.000
_cell.length_c   1.000
_cell.angle_alpha   90.00
_cell.angle_beta   90.00
_cell.angle_gamma   90.00
#
_symmetry.space_group_name_H-M   'P 1'
#
loop_
_entity.id
_entity.type
_entity.pdbx_description
1 polymer ?
#
loop_
_entity_poly.entity_id
_entity_poly.type
_entity_poly.pdbx_seq_one_letter_code
_entity_poly.pdbx_strand_id
1 'polypeptide(L)'
;MQITEKVACFIVHTKWEDIPIEPSYPIMMTTIKITLKDNRILSGHLEKPKGYPENPLSHEQVAAKYKDCARLVLPQSAITQSLALIESLEEVKDIGQLMQAVSG
;
A
#
# COMPACT_ATOMS: atom_id res chain seq x y z
N MET A 1 0.33 11.39 22.55
CA MET A 1 0.98 10.51 23.55
C MET A 1 0.37 9.11 23.61
N GLN A 2 -0.96 8.95 23.63
CA GLN A 2 -1.61 7.61 23.80
C GLN A 2 -1.48 6.61 22.63
N ILE A 3 -1.33 7.06 21.37
CA ILE A 3 -1.25 6.15 20.22
C ILE A 3 0.11 5.43 20.21
N THR A 4 1.20 6.16 20.45
CA THR A 4 2.56 5.63 20.42
C THR A 4 2.76 4.54 21.47
N GLU A 5 2.24 4.73 22.68
CA GLU A 5 2.29 3.74 23.76
C GLU A 5 1.48 2.47 23.42
N LYS A 6 0.31 2.63 22.81
CA LYS A 6 -0.52 1.49 22.38
C LYS A 6 0.15 0.69 21.26
N VAL A 7 0.78 1.38 20.29
CA VAL A 7 1.52 0.73 19.20
C VAL A 7 2.75 -0.01 19.75
N ALA A 8 3.52 0.62 20.63
CA ALA A 8 4.66 -0.03 21.27
C ALA A 8 4.22 -1.28 22.06
N CYS A 9 3.14 -1.17 22.84
CA CYS A 9 2.56 -2.29 23.57
C CYS A 9 2.10 -3.41 22.63
N PHE A 10 1.47 -3.09 21.49
CA PHE A 10 1.08 -4.11 20.51
C PHE A 10 2.32 -4.84 19.95
N ILE A 11 3.34 -4.09 19.53
CA ILE A 11 4.57 -4.65 18.94
C ILE A 11 5.26 -5.63 19.90
N VAL A 12 5.40 -5.28 21.18
CA VAL A 12 6.10 -6.15 22.15
C VAL A 12 5.34 -7.44 22.48
N HIS A 13 4.04 -7.50 22.17
CA HIS A 13 3.22 -8.71 22.35
C HIS A 13 3.04 -9.50 21.04
N THR A 14 3.50 -8.98 19.90
CA THR A 14 3.45 -9.69 18.63
C THR A 14 4.51 -10.79 18.61
N LYS A 15 4.06 -12.01 18.30
CA LYS A 15 4.94 -13.16 18.07
C LYS A 15 4.89 -13.50 16.58
N TRP A 16 6.06 -13.79 16.02
CA TRP A 16 6.21 -14.25 14.66
C TRP A 16 6.52 -15.74 14.71
N GLU A 17 5.72 -16.54 14.03
CA GLU A 17 6.01 -17.96 13.82
C GLU A 17 6.65 -18.08 12.45
N ASP A 18 7.83 -18.70 12.38
CA ASP A 18 8.48 -19.02 11.11
C ASP A 18 7.64 -20.10 10.43
N ILE A 19 6.98 -19.73 9.33
CA ILE A 19 6.30 -20.70 8.47
C ILE A 19 7.35 -21.23 7.51
N PRO A 20 7.54 -22.57 7.40
CA PRO A 20 8.44 -23.15 6.42
C PRO A 20 8.10 -22.64 5.02
N ILE A 21 9.08 -22.02 4.35
CA ILE A 21 8.91 -21.52 2.98
C ILE A 21 8.98 -22.74 2.05
N GLU A 22 7.83 -23.32 1.72
CA GLU A 22 7.76 -24.28 0.62
C GLU A 22 7.64 -23.54 -0.72
N PRO A 23 8.16 -24.09 -1.84
CA PRO A 23 8.11 -23.45 -3.16
C PRO A 23 6.68 -23.13 -3.65
N SER A 24 5.67 -23.79 -3.08
CA SER A 24 4.25 -23.62 -3.38
C SER A 24 3.58 -22.49 -2.60
N TYR A 25 4.23 -21.91 -1.58
CA TYR A 25 3.63 -20.88 -0.75
C TYR A 25 3.70 -19.49 -1.41
N PRO A 26 2.59 -18.72 -1.43
CA PRO A 26 2.63 -17.35 -1.90
C PRO A 26 3.54 -16.53 -0.99
N ILE A 27 4.53 -15.83 -1.57
CA ILE A 27 5.50 -15.00 -0.85
C ILE A 27 4.89 -13.89 0.03
N MET A 28 3.59 -13.60 -0.12
CA MET A 28 2.89 -12.54 0.61
C MET A 28 1.63 -13.01 1.34
N MET A 29 1.45 -14.32 1.58
CA MET A 29 0.36 -14.79 2.42
C MET A 29 0.58 -14.36 3.88
N THR A 30 -0.49 -14.15 4.64
CA THR A 30 -0.39 -13.78 6.05
C THR A 30 -1.57 -14.36 6.83
N THR A 31 -1.25 -14.98 7.97
CA THR A 31 -2.24 -15.36 8.99
C THR A 31 -2.00 -14.53 10.24
N ILE A 32 -3.04 -13.91 10.78
CA ILE A 32 -2.99 -13.15 12.02
C ILE A 32 -3.91 -13.85 13.02
N LYS A 33 -3.42 -14.07 14.25
CA LYS A 33 -4.22 -14.49 15.40
C LYS A 33 -4.08 -13.44 16.50
N ILE A 34 -5.21 -13.02 17.07
CA ILE A 34 -5.28 -12.04 18.14
C ILE A 34 -6.00 -12.69 19.32
N THR A 35 -5.30 -12.81 20.44
CA THR A 35 -5.90 -13.23 21.72
C THR A 35 -6.34 -12.00 22.50
N LEU A 36 -7.64 -11.89 22.76
CA LEU A 36 -8.22 -10.81 23.54
C LEU A 36 -8.01 -11.05 25.05
N LYS A 37 -8.17 -10.00 25.87
CA LYS A 37 -7.99 -10.08 27.34
C LYS A 37 -8.96 -11.05 28.03
N ASP A 38 -10.10 -11.33 27.41
CA ASP A 38 -11.10 -12.30 27.87
C ASP A 38 -10.85 -13.72 27.32
N ASN A 39 -9.64 -13.98 26.79
CA ASN A 39 -9.19 -15.22 26.17
C ASN A 39 -9.91 -15.62 24.86
N ARG A 40 -10.79 -14.79 24.30
CA ARG A 40 -11.30 -15.04 22.95
C ARG A 40 -10.19 -14.88 21.91
N ILE A 41 -10.24 -15.71 20.87
CA ILE A 41 -9.29 -15.67 19.76
C ILE A 41 -10.02 -15.17 18.51
N LEU A 42 -9.49 -14.11 17.90
CA LEU A 42 -9.85 -13.67 16.56
C LEU A 42 -8.75 -14.11 15.58
N SER A 43 -9.12 -14.59 14.41
CA SER A 43 -8.15 -14.99 13.37
C SER A 43 -8.54 -14.46 12.01
N GLY A 44 -7.55 -14.04 11.24
CA GLY A 44 -7.69 -13.66 9.84
C GLY A 44 -6.60 -14.30 8.99
N HIS A 45 -6.95 -14.70 7.78
CA HIS A 45 -6.01 -15.26 6.81
C HIS A 45 -6.21 -14.57 5.47
N LEU A 46 -5.10 -14.25 4.80
CA LEU A 46 -5.11 -13.60 3.50
C LEU A 46 -3.96 -14.12 2.65
N GLU A 47 -4.28 -14.74 1.52
CA GLU A 47 -3.27 -15.23 0.58
C GLU A 47 -2.85 -14.14 -0.43
N LYS A 48 -3.82 -13.38 -0.93
CA LYS A 48 -3.63 -12.40 -2.01
C LYS A 48 -4.06 -11.01 -1.56
N PRO A 49 -3.13 -10.20 -1.02
CA PRO A 49 -3.45 -8.85 -0.56
C PRO A 49 -3.89 -7.95 -1.71
N LYS A 50 -4.58 -6.85 -1.39
CA LYS A 50 -4.97 -5.87 -2.41
C LYS A 50 -3.72 -5.29 -3.07
N GLY A 51 -3.70 -5.28 -4.41
CA GLY A 51 -2.53 -4.94 -5.23
C GLY A 51 -1.77 -6.14 -5.79
N TYR A 52 -2.09 -7.37 -5.37
CA TYR A 52 -1.59 -8.57 -6.03
C TYR A 52 -2.20 -8.71 -7.44
N PRO A 53 -1.54 -9.34 -8.43
CA PRO A 53 -2.07 -9.45 -9.79
C PRO A 53 -3.50 -10.03 -9.87
N GLU A 54 -3.82 -11.00 -9.02
CA GLU A 54 -5.15 -11.61 -8.94
C GLU A 54 -6.12 -10.88 -7.99
N ASN A 55 -5.66 -9.85 -7.28
CA ASN A 55 -6.49 -8.94 -6.48
C ASN A 55 -6.04 -7.48 -6.69
N PRO A 56 -6.14 -6.96 -7.93
CA PRO A 56 -5.54 -5.68 -8.29
C PRO A 56 -6.26 -4.52 -7.59
N LEU A 57 -5.55 -3.41 -7.43
CA LEU A 57 -6.16 -2.13 -7.05
C LEU A 57 -7.05 -1.64 -8.20
N SER A 58 -8.15 -0.95 -7.87
CA SER A 58 -8.88 -0.21 -8.90
C SER A 58 -8.05 0.98 -9.39
N HIS A 59 -8.37 1.49 -10.57
CA HIS A 59 -7.74 2.71 -11.11
C HIS A 59 -7.74 3.86 -10.10
N GLU A 60 -8.90 4.12 -9.49
CA GLU A 60 -9.08 5.16 -8.47
C GLU A 60 -8.17 4.95 -7.25
N GLN A 61 -7.96 3.71 -6.82
CA GLN A 61 -7.09 3.39 -5.70
C GLN A 61 -5.60 3.60 -6.04
N VAL A 62 -5.19 3.27 -7.27
CA VAL A 62 -3.83 3.56 -7.76
C VAL A 62 -3.62 5.07 -7.87
N ALA A 63 -4.57 5.79 -8.46
CA ALA A 63 -4.52 7.26 -8.58
C ALA A 63 -4.49 7.95 -7.21
N ALA A 64 -5.26 7.46 -6.23
CA ALA A 64 -5.23 7.96 -4.86
C ALA A 64 -3.85 7.75 -4.22
N LYS A 65 -3.26 6.55 -4.37
CA LYS A 65 -1.91 6.25 -3.88
C LYS A 65 -0.85 7.16 -4.52
N TYR A 66 -0.97 7.42 -5.82
CA TYR A 66 -0.10 8.37 -6.52
C TYR A 66 -0.19 9.76 -5.90
N LYS A 67 -1.40 10.30 -5.75
CA LYS A 67 -1.65 11.63 -5.14
C LYS A 67 -1.11 11.70 -3.71
N ASP A 68 -1.26 10.64 -2.94
CA ASP A 68 -0.77 10.54 -1.56
C ASP A 68 0.75 10.69 -1.43
N CYS A 69 1.49 10.11 -2.36
CA CYS A 69 2.94 10.25 -2.43
C CYS A 69 3.35 11.60 -3.03
N ALA A 70 2.73 11.99 -4.15
CA ALA A 70 3.11 13.18 -4.91
C ALA A 70 2.92 14.49 -4.12
N ARG A 71 1.87 14.58 -3.28
CA ARG A 71 1.61 15.77 -2.45
C ARG A 71 2.71 16.11 -1.45
N LEU A 72 3.62 15.16 -1.18
CA LEU A 72 4.74 15.40 -0.26
C LEU A 72 5.79 16.32 -0.89
N VAL A 73 5.81 16.43 -2.22
CA VAL A 73 6.89 17.08 -2.98
C VAL A 73 6.41 17.94 -4.15
N LEU A 74 5.14 17.83 -4.57
CA LEU A 74 4.57 18.58 -5.69
C LEU A 74 3.34 19.41 -5.26
N PRO A 75 3.11 20.59 -5.87
CA PRO A 75 1.87 21.34 -5.70
C PRO A 75 0.68 20.61 -6.37
N GLN A 76 -0.53 20.88 -5.89
CA GLN A 76 -1.75 20.20 -6.37
C GLN A 76 -1.97 20.31 -7.88
N SER A 77 -1.60 21.44 -8.50
CA SER A 77 -1.69 21.64 -9.95
C SER A 77 -0.78 20.68 -10.72
N ALA A 78 0.46 20.53 -10.27
CA ALA A 78 1.43 19.61 -10.86
C ALA A 78 0.96 18.16 -10.74
N ILE A 79 0.43 17.75 -9.57
CA ILE A 79 -0.13 16.41 -9.35
C ILE A 79 -1.29 16.11 -10.32
N THR A 80 -2.20 17.06 -10.50
CA THR A 80 -3.33 16.88 -11.42
C THR A 80 -2.85 16.79 -12.87
N GLN A 81 -1.91 17.65 -13.27
CA GLN A 81 -1.34 17.64 -14.62
C GLN A 81 -0.57 16.35 -14.93
N SER A 82 0.33 15.94 -14.05
CA SER A 82 1.13 14.73 -14.25
C SER A 82 0.27 13.47 -14.25
N LEU A 83 -0.75 13.39 -13.39
CA LEU A 83 -1.67 12.26 -13.39
C LEU A 83 -2.42 12.15 -14.73
N ALA A 84 -2.95 13.26 -15.24
CA ALA A 84 -3.61 13.26 -16.55
C ALA A 84 -2.67 12.80 -17.68
N LEU A 85 -1.43 13.29 -17.69
CA LEU A 85 -0.41 12.86 -18.67
C LEU A 85 -0.03 11.38 -18.54
N ILE A 86 0.02 10.83 -17.32
CA ILE A 86 0.29 9.41 -17.08
C ILE A 86 -0.88 8.53 -17.52
N GLU A 87 -2.12 8.99 -17.30
CA GLU A 87 -3.34 8.26 -17.65
C GLU A 87 -3.57 8.18 -19.16
N SER A 88 -3.04 9.13 -19.94
CA SER A 88 -3.13 9.16 -21.41
C SER A 88 -1.73 9.10 -22.06
N LEU A 89 -0.80 8.35 -21.46
CA LEU A 89 0.63 8.40 -21.82
C LEU A 89 0.88 8.05 -23.29
N GLU A 90 0.13 7.10 -23.83
CA GLU A 90 0.18 6.69 -25.24
C GLU A 90 -0.20 7.81 -26.22
N GLU A 91 -0.88 8.86 -25.77
CA GLU A 91 -1.28 10.02 -26.59
C GLU A 91 -0.31 11.20 -26.44
N VAL A 92 0.61 11.15 -25.48
CA VAL A 92 1.57 12.24 -25.19
C VAL A 92 2.63 12.30 -26.29
N LYS A 93 2.64 13.41 -27.04
CA LYS A 93 3.59 13.66 -28.13
C LYS A 93 4.98 14.10 -27.66
N ASP A 94 5.06 14.69 -26.48
CA ASP A 94 6.29 15.21 -25.90
C ASP A 94 6.36 14.85 -24.41
N ILE A 95 7.24 13.89 -24.09
CA ILE A 95 7.46 13.43 -22.71
C ILE A 95 8.04 14.53 -21.81
N GLY A 96 8.63 15.58 -22.38
CA GLY A 96 9.12 16.75 -21.65
C GLY A 96 8.03 17.42 -20.81
N GLN A 97 6.78 17.37 -21.26
CA GLN A 97 5.63 17.89 -20.52
C GLN A 97 5.43 17.16 -19.18
N LEU A 98 5.58 15.83 -19.18
CA LEU A 98 5.49 15.02 -17.96
C LEU A 98 6.70 15.30 -17.06
N MET A 99 7.91 15.35 -17.63
CA MET A 99 9.13 15.62 -16.87
C MET A 99 9.06 16.98 -16.16
N GLN A 100 8.56 18.01 -16.83
CA GLN A 100 8.36 19.33 -16.23
C GLN A 100 7.30 19.32 -15.12
N ALA A 101 6.24 18.54 -15.27
CA ALA A 101 5.19 18.43 -14.25
C ALA A 101 5.69 17.71 -12.97
N VAL A 102 6.67 16.81 -13.07
CA VAL A 102 7.17 16.03 -11.91
C VAL A 102 8.50 16.51 -11.34
N SER A 103 9.17 17.49 -11.97
CA SER A 103 10.51 17.94 -11.57
C SER A 103 10.56 18.84 -10.33
N GLY A 104 9.41 19.36 -9.87
CA GLY A 104 9.34 20.31 -8.74
C GLY A 104 9.71 21.73 -9.10
#